data_AF-A0A950XXG6-F1
#
_entry.id   AF-A0A950XXG6-F1
#
_cell.length_a   1.000
_cell.length_b   1.000
_cell.length_c   1.000
_cell.angle_alpha   90.00
_cell.angle_beta   90.00
_cell.angle_gamma   90.00
#
_symmetry.space_group_name_H-M   'P 1'
#
loop_
_entity.id
_entity.type
_entity.pdbx_description
1 polymer ?
#
loop_
_entity_poly.entity_id
_entity_poly.type
_entity_poly.pdbx_seq_one_letter_code
_entity_poly.pdbx_strand_id
1 'polypeptide(L)' 'MPTVLYVKGWRFHFYSNEGNEPMHVHAIKGDAECKYWLYPDRFDIAESSNTTSLRAYAAK' A
#
# COMPACT_ATOMS: atom_id res chain seq x y z
N MET A 1 -6.80 4.12 -9.85
CA MET A 1 -6.12 3.57 -8.66
C MET A 1 -5.91 4.66 -7.64
N PRO A 2 -6.15 4.42 -6.33
CA PRO A 2 -5.85 5.39 -5.28
C PRO A 2 -4.34 5.70 -5.25
N THR A 3 -3.99 6.93 -4.90
CA THR A 3 -2.59 7.35 -4.73
C THR A 3 -2.17 7.06 -3.28
N VAL A 4 -1.20 6.19 -3.09
CA VAL A 4 -0.69 5.78 -1.77
C VAL A 4 0.32 6.78 -1.22
N LEU A 5 1.09 7.42 -2.11
CA LEU A 5 2.06 8.44 -1.76
C LEU A 5 2.12 9.50 -2.87
N TYR A 6 2.21 10.77 -2.46
CA TYR A 6 2.48 11.89 -3.36
C TYR A 6 3.70 12.68 -2.90
N VAL A 7 4.76 12.69 -3.70
CA VAL A 7 6.02 13.35 -3.34
C VAL A 7 6.73 13.89 -4.59
N LYS A 8 7.18 15.15 -4.56
CA LYS A 8 7.92 15.80 -5.66
C LYS A 8 7.24 15.69 -7.05
N GLY A 9 5.91 15.67 -7.06
CA GLY A 9 5.10 15.53 -8.27
C GLY A 9 4.87 14.10 -8.75
N TRP A 10 5.43 13.10 -8.07
CA TRP A 10 5.20 11.68 -8.36
C TRP A 10 4.00 11.16 -7.58
N ARG A 11 3.12 10.42 -8.26
CA ARG A 11 2.01 9.66 -7.66
C ARG A 11 2.36 8.19 -7.68
N PHE A 12 2.28 7.55 -6.50
CA PHE A 12 2.55 6.13 -6.34
C PHE A 12 1.24 5.35 -6.19
N HIS A 13 1.13 4.25 -6.92
CA HIS A 13 -0.03 3.39 -6.97
C HIS A 13 0.39 1.94 -6.74
N PHE A 14 -0.24 1.27 -5.78
CA PHE A 14 0.05 -0.12 -5.46
C PHE A 14 -0.86 -1.07 -6.26
N TYR A 15 -0.26 -2.10 -6.84
CA TYR A 15 -0.95 -3.12 -7.64
C TYR A 15 -0.59 -4.51 -7.12
N SER A 16 -1.61 -5.28 -6.76
CA SER A 16 -1.48 -6.67 -6.32
C SER A 16 -2.32 -7.66 -7.12
N ASN A 17 -3.10 -7.18 -8.07
CA ASN A 17 -3.99 -8.01 -8.88
C ASN A 17 -4.09 -7.44 -10.31
N GLU A 18 -2.95 -7.39 -10.99
CA GLU A 18 -2.84 -6.96 -12.37
C GLU A 18 -2.39 -8.13 -13.25
N GLY A 19 -3.38 -8.89 -13.74
CA GLY A 19 -3.16 -10.05 -14.58
C GLY A 19 -2.28 -11.10 -13.90
N ASN A 20 -1.15 -11.42 -14.52
CA ASN A 20 -0.20 -12.42 -14.04
C ASN A 20 1.11 -11.78 -13.52
N GLU A 21 1.07 -10.48 -13.21
CA GLU A 21 2.22 -9.75 -12.71
C GLU A 21 2.36 -9.85 -11.18
N PRO A 22 3.59 -9.99 -10.64
CA PRO A 22 3.84 -9.88 -9.21
C PRO A 22 3.40 -8.53 -8.63
N MET A 23 3.23 -8.47 -7.32
CA MET A 23 2.96 -7.20 -6.61
C MET A 23 4.01 -6.14 -6.95
N HIS A 24 3.55 -4.93 -7.28
CA HIS A 24 4.43 -3.83 -7.67
C HIS A 24 3.80 -2.46 -7.44
N VAL A 25 4.62 -1.42 -7.61
CA VAL A 25 4.21 -0.02 -7.50
C VAL A 25 4.47 0.70 -8.82
N HIS A 26 3.43 1.34 -9.37
CA HIS A 26 3.60 2.33 -10.44
C HIS A 26 3.92 3.69 -9.82
N ALA A 27 4.94 4.37 -10.34
CA ALA A 27 5.21 5.77 -10.06
C ALA A 27 5.00 6.59 -11.34
N ILE A 28 4.12 7.60 -11.26
CA ILE A 28 3.68 8.39 -12.42
C ILE A 28 3.93 9.87 -12.17
N LYS A 29 4.49 10.58 -13.16
CA LYS A 29 4.68 12.04 -13.16
C LYS A 29 4.55 12.61 -14.57
N GLY A 30 3.42 13.28 -14.83
CA GLY A 30 3.11 13.74 -16.19
C GLY A 30 3.01 12.53 -17.12
N ASP A 31 3.78 12.57 -18.21
CA ASP A 31 3.87 11.46 -19.17
C ASP A 31 4.94 10.42 -18.80
N ALA A 32 5.68 10.61 -17.70
CA ALA A 32 6.67 9.66 -17.22
C ALA A 32 6.05 8.61 -16.31
N GLU A 33 6.42 7.36 -16.53
CA GLU A 33 5.99 6.18 -15.78
C GLU A 33 7.18 5.28 -15.49
N CYS A 34 7.21 4.69 -14.30
CA CYS A 34 8.05 3.53 -14.01
C CYS A 34 7.37 2.56 -13.05
N LYS A 35 7.86 1.32 -13.07
CA LYS A 35 7.35 0.20 -12.26
C LYS A 35 8.44 -0.32 -11.32
N TYR A 36 8.07 -0.55 -10.07
CA TYR A 36 8.93 -1.13 -9.04
C TYR A 36 8.33 -2.42 -8.49
N TRP A 37 9.01 -3.54 -8.71
CA TRP A 37 8.60 -4.85 -8.19
C TRP A 37 8.82 -4.93 -6.69
N LEU A 38 7.85 -5.51 -5.99
CA LEU A 38 7.98 -5.87 -4.59
C LEU A 38 8.39 -7.34 -4.50
N TYR A 39 9.37 -7.60 -3.63
CA TYR A 39 9.92 -8.93 -3.36
C TYR A 39 9.55 -9.32 -1.92
N PRO A 40 8.40 -9.98 -1.69
CA PRO A 40 7.93 -10.30 -0.34
C PRO A 40 8.92 -11.15 0.47
N ASP A 41 9.75 -11.92 -0.21
CA ASP A 41 10.85 -12.69 0.38
C ASP A 41 11.96 -11.82 0.99
N ARG A 42 11.97 -10.51 0.71
CA ARG A 42 12.99 -9.55 1.16
C ARG A 42 12.53 -8.60 2.25
N PHE A 43 11.27 -8.65 2.67
CA PHE A 43 10.76 -7.76 3.72
C PHE A 43 9.73 -8.46 4.61
N ASP A 44 9.86 -8.25 5.93
CA ASP A 44 8.87 -8.72 6.91
C ASP A 44 7.68 -7.76 7.00
N ILE A 45 6.51 -8.32 7.30
CA ILE A 45 5.30 -7.57 7.62
C ILE A 45 4.92 -7.89 9.06
N ALA A 46 4.91 -6.89 9.92
CA ALA A 46 4.42 -7.02 11.29
C ALA A 46 2.98 -6.52 11.37
N GLU A 47 2.08 -7.35 11.89
CA GLU A 47 0.73 -6.91 12.22
C GLU A 47 0.78 -5.96 13.43
N SER A 48 0.22 -4.76 13.28
CA SER A 48 -0.03 -3.87 14.42
C SER A 48 -1.54 -3.83 14.70
N SER A 49 -1.97 -4.49 15.77
CA SER A 49 -3.32 -4.33 16.29
C SER A 49 -3.34 -3.22 17.35
N ASN A 50 -3.98 -2.09 17.06
CA ASN A 50 -4.31 -1.12 18.10
C ASN A 50 -5.62 -1.55 18.77
N THR A 51 -5.55 -2.44 19.76
CA THR A 51 -6.70 -2.77 20.59
C THR A 51 -6.98 -1.64 21.57
N THR A 52 -7.53 -0.52 21.09
CA THR A 52 -8.23 0.41 21.99
C THR A 52 -9.55 -0.27 22.37
N SER A 53 -9.57 -0.85 23.56
CA SER A 53 -10.62 -1.70 24.12
C SER A 53 -12.06 -1.22 23.89
N LEU A 54 -12.86 -2.03 23.20
CA LEU A 54 -14.33 -1.97 23.19
C LEU A 54 -14.95 -2.40 24.54
N ARG A 55 -14.47 -1.84 25.66
CA ARG A 55 -14.99 -2.14 27.02
C ARG A 55 -15.90 -1.03 27.59
N ALA A 56 -16.61 -0.29 26.74
CA ALA A 56 -17.49 0.80 27.20
C ALA A 56 -18.98 0.64 26.88
N TYR A 57 -19.44 -0.44 26.25
CA TYR A 57 -20.86 -0.58 25.84
C TYR A 57 -21.64 -1.73 26.49
N ALA A 58 -21.10 -2.39 27.52
CA ALA A 58 -21.78 -3.45 28.26
C ALA A 58 -22.28 -3.01 29.66
N ALA A 59 -22.63 -1.73 29.80
CA ALA A 59 -23.26 -1.20 31.01
C ALA A 59 -24.33 -0.16 30.62
N LYS A 60 -25.40 -0.62 29.99
CA LYS A 60 -26.73 0.00 30.04
C LYS A 60 -27.79 -1.06 29.79
#